data_AF-A0A1F7WJ06-F1
#
_entry.id   AF-A0A1F7WJ06-F1
#
_cell.length_a   1.000
_cell.length_b   1.000
_cell.length_c   1.000
_cell.angle_alpha   90.00
_cell.angle_beta   90.00
_cell.angle_gamma   90.00
#
_symmetry.space_group_name_H-M   'P 1'
#
loop_
_entity.id
_entity.type
_entity.pdbx_description
1 polymer ?
#
loop_
_entity_poly.entity_id
_entity_poly.type
_entity_poly.pdbx_seq_one_letter_code
_entity_poly.pdbx_strand_id
1 'polypeptide(L)'
;MIILFNNLKEKDKSIAIERLISGSTPSQDFFYMILLSILTATFGLLINNSAVIIGSMLIAPILYPILSLSLGIVMSDAKLISRAFYTVIKSMTLGIIISAVTTLLFSSHFSGFNTEIISRTQATLPYLGVAIAAGLAGSFALVKPKLNENLPGIAISVALIPPLAVVGIGVAKFSWTIVSGSLLLFLVNAIGVVFASMITFSMMNFYVKKSEAHKTVQKEDMKEERVREKAEKEIQKEEEK
;
A
#
# COMPACT_ATOMS: atom_id res chain seq x y z
N MET A 1 19.81 8.34 19.40
CA MET A 1 19.00 7.43 18.57
C MET A 1 18.50 6.20 19.34
N ILE A 2 19.36 5.46 20.05
CA ILE A 2 19.00 4.24 20.81
C ILE A 2 17.93 4.47 21.92
N ILE A 3 17.96 5.61 22.62
CA ILE A 3 16.99 5.97 23.68
C ILE A 3 15.55 6.08 23.14
N LEU A 4 15.38 6.45 21.87
CA LEU A 4 14.06 6.64 21.23
C LEU A 4 13.31 5.30 21.07
N PHE A 5 14.06 4.21 20.86
CA PHE A 5 13.56 2.86 20.60
C PHE A 5 13.41 2.02 21.87
N ASN A 6 14.16 2.33 22.94
CA ASN A 6 14.19 1.52 24.16
C ASN A 6 13.00 1.74 25.12
N ASN A 7 12.17 2.76 24.89
CA ASN A 7 11.08 3.13 25.80
C ASN A 7 9.69 2.70 25.29
N LEU A 8 9.63 1.64 24.48
CA LEU A 8 8.39 1.08 23.94
C LEU A 8 7.82 0.03 24.87
N LYS A 9 6.59 0.25 25.35
CA LYS A 9 5.91 -0.75 26.17
C LYS A 9 5.52 -1.92 25.28
N GLU A 10 5.55 -3.12 25.85
CA GLU A 10 5.15 -4.35 25.14
C GLU A 10 3.72 -4.27 24.59
N LYS A 11 2.82 -3.61 25.33
CA LYS A 11 1.45 -3.32 24.89
C LYS A 11 1.38 -2.47 23.61
N ASP A 12 2.29 -1.50 23.43
CA ASP A 12 2.28 -0.63 22.26
C ASP A 12 2.70 -1.40 21.01
N LYS A 13 3.65 -2.34 21.15
CA LYS A 13 4.05 -3.27 20.08
C LYS A 13 2.91 -4.18 19.67
N SER A 14 2.20 -4.75 20.64
CA SER A 14 1.00 -5.58 20.42
C SER A 14 -0.07 -4.85 19.60
N ILE A 15 -0.38 -3.61 19.99
CA ILE A 15 -1.36 -2.77 19.29
C ILE A 15 -0.89 -2.47 17.86
N ALA A 16 0.39 -2.15 17.66
CA ALA A 16 0.95 -1.89 16.33
C ALA A 16 0.85 -3.13 15.41
N ILE A 17 1.13 -4.33 15.94
CA ILE A 17 0.97 -5.60 15.22
C ILE A 17 -0.49 -5.82 14.83
N GLU A 18 -1.43 -5.62 15.76
CA GLU A 18 -2.86 -5.75 15.47
C GLU A 18 -3.30 -4.79 14.36
N ARG A 19 -2.93 -3.51 14.46
CA ARG A 19 -3.24 -2.51 13.43
C ARG A 19 -2.65 -2.85 12.06
N LEU A 20 -1.39 -3.28 12.02
CA LEU A 20 -0.72 -3.66 10.77
C LEU A 20 -1.42 -4.82 10.08
N ILE A 21 -1.67 -5.89 10.85
CA ILE A 21 -2.24 -7.11 10.30
C ILE A 21 -3.68 -6.83 9.85
N SER A 22 -4.52 -6.27 10.73
CA SER A 22 -5.91 -5.93 10.41
C SER A 22 -6.04 -4.93 9.26
N GLY A 23 -5.14 -3.94 9.16
CA GLY A 23 -5.11 -2.98 8.04
C GLY A 23 -4.57 -3.56 6.73
N SER A 24 -3.76 -4.64 6.80
CA SER A 24 -3.22 -5.35 5.62
C SER A 24 -4.13 -6.49 5.13
N THR A 25 -5.16 -6.83 5.90
CA THR A 25 -6.21 -7.80 5.57
C THR A 25 -6.90 -7.37 4.26
N PRO A 26 -6.91 -8.22 3.21
CA PRO A 26 -7.50 -7.91 1.92
C PRO A 26 -9.04 -7.93 1.96
N SER A 27 -9.64 -6.93 2.63
CA SER A 27 -11.10 -6.76 2.74
C SER A 27 -11.72 -6.07 1.52
N GLN A 28 -13.04 -6.13 1.39
CA GLN A 28 -13.78 -5.41 0.35
C GLN A 28 -13.59 -3.90 0.46
N ASP A 29 -13.70 -3.35 1.68
CA ASP A 29 -13.48 -1.92 1.95
C ASP A 29 -12.07 -1.47 1.53
N PHE A 30 -11.06 -2.30 1.80
CA PHE A 30 -9.68 -2.04 1.40
C PHE A 30 -9.58 -1.89 -0.13
N PHE A 31 -10.11 -2.85 -0.89
CA PHE A 31 -10.05 -2.80 -2.36
C PHE A 31 -10.92 -1.69 -2.95
N TYR A 32 -12.04 -1.36 -2.31
CA TYR A 32 -12.88 -0.23 -2.70
C TYR A 32 -12.12 1.10 -2.54
N MET A 33 -11.41 1.29 -1.43
CA MET A 33 -10.56 2.47 -1.22
C MET A 33 -9.40 2.55 -2.23
N ILE A 34 -8.76 1.41 -2.55
CA ILE A 34 -7.74 1.34 -3.60
C ILE A 34 -8.33 1.72 -4.97
N LEU A 35 -9.53 1.24 -5.28
CA LEU A 35 -10.22 1.56 -6.53
C LEU A 35 -10.48 3.05 -6.64
N LEU A 36 -11.06 3.67 -5.61
CA LEU A 36 -11.34 5.11 -5.61
C LEU A 36 -10.05 5.95 -5.69
N SER A 37 -9.01 5.54 -4.96
CA SER A 37 -7.70 6.20 -5.00
C SER A 37 -7.08 6.14 -6.39
N ILE A 38 -7.03 4.97 -7.03
CA ILE A 38 -6.44 4.83 -8.37
C ILE A 38 -7.27 5.55 -9.43
N LEU A 39 -8.59 5.50 -9.34
CA LEU A 39 -9.49 6.20 -10.25
C LEU A 39 -9.25 7.71 -10.20
N THR A 40 -9.22 8.28 -8.99
CA THR A 40 -8.95 9.71 -8.78
C THR A 40 -7.52 10.10 -9.16
N ALA A 41 -6.53 9.25 -8.86
CA ALA A 41 -5.15 9.44 -9.29
C ALA A 41 -5.04 9.48 -10.83
N THR A 42 -5.72 8.57 -11.51
CA THR A 42 -5.74 8.48 -12.98
C THR A 42 -6.37 9.73 -13.58
N PHE A 43 -7.52 10.18 -13.05
CA PHE A 43 -8.11 11.44 -13.51
C PHE A 43 -7.19 12.64 -13.27
N GLY A 44 -6.59 12.75 -12.09
CA GLY A 44 -5.61 13.79 -11.76
C GLY A 44 -4.42 13.80 -12.72
N LEU A 45 -3.91 12.62 -13.07
CA LEU A 45 -2.84 12.45 -14.07
C LEU A 45 -3.30 12.84 -15.47
N LEU A 46 -4.50 12.46 -15.90
CA LEU A 46 -5.01 12.81 -17.23
C LEU A 46 -5.21 14.33 -17.39
N ILE A 47 -5.73 15.01 -16.36
CA ILE A 47 -5.95 16.46 -16.38
C ILE A 47 -4.72 17.28 -15.96
N ASN A 48 -3.57 16.64 -15.71
CA ASN A 48 -2.32 17.28 -15.28
C ASN A 48 -2.49 18.14 -14.00
N ASN A 49 -3.22 17.64 -13.00
CA ASN A 49 -3.51 18.35 -11.76
C ASN A 49 -2.88 17.66 -10.54
N SER A 50 -1.76 18.22 -10.08
CA SER A 50 -0.99 17.71 -8.94
C SER A 50 -1.81 17.69 -7.63
N ALA A 51 -2.75 18.62 -7.43
CA ALA A 51 -3.58 18.66 -6.22
C ALA A 51 -4.56 17.48 -6.16
N VAL A 52 -5.18 17.11 -7.29
CA VAL A 52 -6.04 15.91 -7.38
C VAL A 52 -5.21 14.64 -7.20
N ILE A 53 -4.02 14.59 -7.80
CA ILE A 53 -3.06 13.50 -7.62
C ILE A 53 -2.70 13.35 -6.14
N ILE A 54 -2.42 14.44 -5.43
CA ILE A 54 -2.12 14.41 -3.99
C ILE A 54 -3.34 13.96 -3.17
N GLY A 55 -4.53 14.49 -3.46
CA GLY A 55 -5.77 14.11 -2.79
C GLY A 55 -6.07 12.60 -2.91
N SER A 56 -5.80 12.01 -4.08
CA SER A 56 -6.00 10.58 -4.31
C SER A 56 -5.14 9.69 -3.39
N MET A 57 -3.94 10.13 -3.04
CA MET A 57 -2.99 9.38 -2.20
C MET A 57 -3.46 9.29 -0.75
N LEU A 58 -4.29 10.24 -0.30
CA LEU A 58 -4.84 10.27 1.07
C LEU A 58 -5.87 9.16 1.30
N ILE A 59 -6.43 8.61 0.22
CA ILE A 59 -7.51 7.62 0.26
C ILE A 59 -6.95 6.20 0.44
N ALA A 60 -5.82 5.88 -0.22
CA ALA A 60 -5.34 4.50 -0.30
C ALA A 60 -4.72 3.98 1.01
N PRO A 61 -5.20 2.85 1.56
CA PRO A 61 -4.62 2.19 2.73
C PRO A 61 -3.36 1.33 2.40
N ILE A 62 -2.66 1.60 1.29
CA ILE A 62 -1.52 0.77 0.81
C ILE A 62 -0.33 0.74 1.79
N LEU A 63 -0.27 1.70 2.71
CA LEU A 63 0.67 1.74 3.83
C LEU A 63 0.70 0.40 4.59
N TYR A 64 -0.46 -0.12 4.97
CA TYR A 64 -0.53 -1.25 5.90
C TYR A 64 0.03 -2.55 5.30
N PRO A 65 -0.32 -2.97 4.07
CA PRO A 65 0.32 -4.13 3.44
C PRO A 65 1.84 -4.00 3.30
N ILE A 66 2.35 -2.82 2.96
CA ILE A 66 3.80 -2.60 2.76
C ILE A 66 4.56 -2.72 4.10
N LEU A 67 4.03 -2.10 5.16
CA LEU A 67 4.63 -2.21 6.49
C LEU A 67 4.44 -3.63 7.09
N SER A 68 3.29 -4.27 6.84
CA SER A 68 3.00 -5.64 7.26
C SER A 68 3.94 -6.65 6.61
N LEU A 69 4.28 -6.46 5.33
CA LEU A 69 5.30 -7.25 4.64
C LEU A 69 6.67 -7.12 5.32
N SER A 70 7.06 -5.88 5.65
CA SER A 70 8.31 -5.60 6.36
C SER A 70 8.36 -6.26 7.74
N LEU A 71 7.24 -6.21 8.47
CA LEU A 71 7.08 -6.85 9.77
C LEU A 71 7.20 -8.38 9.66
N GLY A 72 6.53 -8.98 8.67
CA GLY A 72 6.60 -10.42 8.40
C GLY A 72 8.02 -10.89 8.11
N ILE A 73 8.81 -10.11 7.35
CA ILE A 73 10.21 -10.40 7.08
C ILE A 73 11.04 -10.35 8.38
N VAL A 74 10.89 -9.29 9.18
CA VAL A 74 11.62 -9.15 10.47
C VAL A 74 11.27 -10.28 11.45
N MET A 75 10.03 -10.76 11.46
CA MET A 75 9.59 -11.87 12.30
C MET A 75 9.89 -13.25 11.71
N SER A 76 10.36 -13.32 10.46
CA SER A 76 10.49 -14.58 9.71
C SER A 76 9.20 -15.42 9.78
N ASP A 77 8.05 -14.76 9.55
CA ASP A 77 6.72 -15.41 9.51
C ASP A 77 6.25 -15.51 8.05
N ALA A 78 6.40 -16.70 7.46
CA ALA A 78 6.07 -16.96 6.07
C ALA A 78 4.59 -16.71 5.74
N LYS A 79 3.69 -16.94 6.71
CA LYS A 79 2.25 -16.71 6.51
C LYS A 79 1.95 -15.22 6.41
N LEU A 80 2.55 -14.42 7.30
CA LEU A 80 2.41 -12.97 7.26
C LEU A 80 3.03 -12.36 6.00
N ILE A 81 4.23 -12.82 5.61
CA ILE A 81 4.91 -12.39 4.36
C ILE A 81 4.04 -12.69 3.15
N SER A 82 3.59 -13.94 2.99
CA SER A 82 2.80 -14.36 1.83
C SER A 82 1.49 -13.59 1.75
N ARG A 83 0.82 -13.36 2.89
CA ARG A 83 -0.44 -12.63 2.95
C ARG A 83 -0.26 -11.17 2.54
N ALA A 84 0.69 -10.47 3.15
CA ALA A 84 0.96 -9.06 2.84
C ALA A 84 1.42 -8.89 1.38
N PHE A 85 2.30 -9.76 0.90
CA PHE A 85 2.76 -9.77 -0.48
C PHE A 85 1.59 -9.99 -1.45
N TYR A 86 0.70 -10.96 -1.17
CA TYR A 86 -0.50 -11.19 -1.97
C TYR A 86 -1.42 -9.95 -2.01
N THR A 87 -1.64 -9.28 -0.87
CA THR A 87 -2.42 -8.04 -0.82
C THR A 87 -1.79 -6.95 -1.69
N VAL A 88 -0.46 -6.77 -1.63
CA VAL A 88 0.25 -5.78 -2.47
C VAL A 88 0.10 -6.10 -3.95
N ILE A 89 0.35 -7.34 -4.37
CA ILE A 89 0.24 -7.75 -5.78
C ILE A 89 -1.19 -7.62 -6.28
N LYS A 90 -2.19 -8.04 -5.49
CA LYS A 90 -3.60 -7.92 -5.88
C LYS A 90 -4.01 -6.45 -6.02
N SER A 91 -3.54 -5.58 -5.12
CA SER A 91 -3.77 -4.12 -5.20
C SER A 91 -3.09 -3.50 -6.43
N MET A 92 -1.87 -3.94 -6.72
CA MET A 92 -1.10 -3.52 -7.88
C MET A 92 -1.83 -3.88 -9.18
N THR A 93 -2.20 -5.14 -9.35
CA THR A 93 -2.93 -5.64 -10.52
C THR A 93 -4.26 -4.91 -10.70
N LEU A 94 -5.05 -4.79 -9.62
CA LEU A 94 -6.32 -4.07 -9.65
C LEU A 94 -6.13 -2.61 -10.05
N GLY A 95 -5.13 -1.93 -9.48
CA GLY A 95 -4.81 -0.54 -9.80
C GLY A 95 -4.41 -0.34 -11.26
N ILE A 96 -3.55 -1.22 -11.80
CA ILE A 96 -3.16 -1.15 -13.22
C ILE A 96 -4.38 -1.34 -14.12
N ILE A 97 -5.24 -2.32 -13.83
CA ILE A 97 -6.45 -2.58 -14.62
C ILE A 97 -7.38 -1.37 -14.59
N ILE A 98 -7.70 -0.85 -13.40
CA ILE A 98 -8.60 0.31 -13.25
C ILE A 98 -8.05 1.50 -14.01
N SER A 99 -6.78 1.82 -13.80
CA SER A 99 -6.16 2.98 -14.44
C SER A 99 -6.10 2.81 -15.96
N ALA A 100 -5.82 1.61 -16.46
CA ALA A 100 -5.83 1.32 -17.89
C ALA A 100 -7.24 1.47 -18.49
N VAL A 101 -8.26 0.89 -17.85
CA VAL A 101 -9.66 1.00 -18.29
C VAL A 101 -10.13 2.45 -18.27
N THR A 102 -9.88 3.19 -17.18
CA THR A 102 -10.20 4.63 -17.10
C THR A 102 -9.50 5.40 -18.21
N THR A 103 -8.22 5.10 -18.46
CA THR A 103 -7.49 5.76 -19.55
C THR A 103 -8.10 5.44 -20.91
N LEU A 104 -8.45 4.19 -21.22
CA LEU A 104 -9.08 3.84 -22.49
C LEU A 104 -10.43 4.53 -22.70
N LEU A 105 -11.23 4.68 -21.64
CA LEU A 105 -12.54 5.31 -21.71
C LEU A 105 -12.46 6.84 -21.89
N PHE A 106 -11.46 7.50 -21.28
CA PHE A 106 -11.39 8.96 -21.21
C PHE A 106 -10.24 9.59 -22.01
N SER A 107 -9.29 8.80 -22.55
CA SER A 107 -8.11 9.33 -23.25
C SER A 107 -8.41 9.96 -24.61
N SER A 108 -9.61 9.78 -25.18
CA SER A 108 -10.00 10.46 -26.43
C SER A 108 -9.92 11.99 -26.32
N HIS A 109 -9.97 12.53 -25.10
CA HIS A 109 -9.89 13.95 -24.80
C HIS A 109 -8.45 14.44 -24.52
N PHE A 110 -7.46 13.55 -24.40
CA PHE A 110 -6.09 13.88 -23.96
C PHE A 110 -5.02 13.34 -24.92
N SER A 111 -4.57 14.22 -25.82
CA SER A 111 -3.56 13.94 -26.84
C SER A 111 -2.11 14.06 -26.32
N GLY A 112 -1.68 13.13 -25.45
CA GLY A 112 -0.26 12.98 -25.11
C GLY A 112 0.04 12.50 -23.70
N PHE A 113 1.34 12.47 -23.37
CA PHE A 113 1.82 12.34 -21.99
C PHE A 113 2.20 13.74 -21.48
N ASN A 114 1.62 14.15 -20.35
CA ASN A 114 1.91 15.44 -19.74
C ASN A 114 3.07 15.34 -18.73
N THR A 115 3.41 16.49 -18.14
CA THR A 115 4.51 16.62 -17.18
C THR A 115 4.33 15.75 -15.94
N GLU A 116 3.11 15.67 -15.40
CA GLU A 116 2.83 14.82 -14.24
C GLU A 116 3.06 13.35 -14.56
N ILE A 117 2.61 12.86 -15.71
CA ILE A 117 2.85 11.47 -16.13
C ILE A 117 4.36 11.20 -16.33
N ILE A 118 5.05 12.06 -17.08
CA ILE A 118 6.48 11.88 -17.41
C ILE A 118 7.33 11.90 -16.14
N SER A 119 7.03 12.79 -15.19
CA SER A 119 7.76 12.89 -13.92
C SER A 119 7.74 11.60 -13.09
N ARG A 120 6.73 10.74 -13.29
CA ARG A 120 6.58 9.45 -12.59
C ARG A 120 7.19 8.27 -13.35
N THR A 121 8.05 8.53 -14.33
CA THR A 121 8.77 7.47 -15.07
C THR A 121 10.26 7.42 -14.75
N GLN A 122 10.78 8.42 -14.03
CA GLN A 122 12.20 8.55 -13.74
C GLN A 122 12.51 8.07 -12.31
N ALA A 123 13.07 6.86 -12.21
CA ALA A 123 13.63 6.36 -10.96
C ALA A 123 14.97 7.06 -10.67
N THR A 124 14.99 7.96 -9.70
CA THR A 124 16.20 8.72 -9.30
C THR A 124 16.55 8.46 -7.84
N LEU A 125 17.83 8.65 -7.48
CA LEU A 125 18.30 8.49 -6.09
C LEU A 125 17.55 9.35 -5.07
N PRO A 126 17.18 10.62 -5.37
CA PRO A 126 16.34 11.41 -4.48
C PRO A 126 15.00 10.75 -4.13
N TYR A 127 14.31 10.15 -5.11
CA TYR A 127 13.05 9.43 -4.84
C TYR A 127 13.26 8.24 -3.91
N LEU A 128 14.36 7.50 -4.06
CA LEU A 128 14.73 6.44 -3.11
C LEU A 128 14.98 6.99 -1.70
N GLY A 129 15.68 8.13 -1.59
CA GLY A 129 15.88 8.80 -0.30
C GLY A 129 14.56 9.19 0.39
N VAL A 130 13.59 9.69 -0.39
CA VAL A 130 12.24 9.99 0.10
C VAL A 130 11.52 8.72 0.54
N ALA A 131 11.59 7.64 -0.24
CA ALA A 131 10.99 6.35 0.11
C ALA A 131 11.57 5.77 1.41
N ILE A 132 12.89 5.85 1.60
CA ILE A 132 13.57 5.42 2.84
C ILE A 132 13.09 6.28 4.02
N ALA A 133 13.08 7.60 3.89
CA ALA A 133 12.61 8.50 4.94
C ALA A 133 11.14 8.22 5.30
N ALA A 134 10.29 7.99 4.29
CA ALA A 134 8.88 7.65 4.48
C ALA A 134 8.70 6.30 5.19
N GLY A 135 9.49 5.28 4.83
CA GLY A 135 9.49 3.98 5.52
C GLY A 135 9.93 4.09 6.97
N LEU A 136 11.01 4.81 7.26
CA LEU A 136 11.47 5.08 8.64
C LEU A 136 10.39 5.82 9.43
N ALA A 137 9.83 6.89 8.88
CA ALA A 137 8.79 7.68 9.55
C ALA A 137 7.50 6.89 9.76
N GLY A 138 7.06 6.11 8.77
CA GLY A 138 5.83 5.31 8.82
C GLY A 138 5.91 4.19 9.82
N SER A 139 6.95 3.36 9.74
CA SER A 139 7.18 2.31 10.73
C SER A 139 7.36 2.87 12.15
N PHE A 140 8.03 4.02 12.30
CA PHE A 140 8.22 4.64 13.61
C PHE A 140 6.92 5.23 14.19
N ALA A 141 6.16 5.99 13.39
CA ALA A 141 4.91 6.63 13.82
C ALA A 141 3.85 5.59 14.20
N LEU A 142 3.74 4.51 13.43
CA LEU A 142 2.76 3.47 13.67
C LEU A 142 2.94 2.76 15.02
N VAL A 143 4.19 2.64 15.46
CA VAL A 143 4.51 1.97 16.73
C VAL A 143 4.41 2.92 17.93
N LYS A 144 4.42 4.24 17.70
CA LYS A 144 4.36 5.24 18.78
C LYS A 144 2.91 5.73 18.97
N PRO A 145 2.27 5.44 20.12
CA PRO A 145 0.84 5.72 20.33
C PRO A 145 0.45 7.21 20.31
N LYS A 146 1.41 8.13 20.42
CA LYS A 146 1.18 9.58 20.40
C LYS A 146 1.39 10.22 19.03
N LEU A 147 1.85 9.47 18.03
CA LEU A 147 2.13 9.98 16.71
C LEU A 147 0.99 9.62 15.75
N ASN A 148 0.69 10.55 14.84
CA ASN A 148 -0.33 10.33 13.82
C ASN A 148 0.28 9.52 12.67
N GLU A 149 -0.19 8.29 12.51
CA GLU A 149 0.23 7.36 11.44
C GLU A 149 -0.21 7.81 10.04
N ASN A 150 -1.18 8.74 9.93
CA ASN A 150 -1.65 9.25 8.65
C ASN A 150 -0.56 10.04 7.93
N LEU A 151 0.25 10.85 8.64
CA LEU A 151 1.18 11.78 7.97
C LEU A 151 2.29 11.04 7.20
N PRO A 152 2.97 10.03 7.77
CA PRO A 152 3.88 9.19 6.99
C PRO A 152 3.16 8.26 6.01
N GLY A 153 1.93 7.87 6.32
CA GLY A 153 1.06 7.10 5.42
C GLY A 153 0.86 7.80 4.09
N ILE A 154 0.64 9.11 4.13
CA ILE A 154 0.55 9.97 2.95
C ILE A 154 1.86 9.89 2.15
N ALA A 155 3.02 10.06 2.80
CA ALA A 155 4.31 10.01 2.11
C ALA A 155 4.56 8.66 1.39
N ILE A 156 4.13 7.55 1.98
CA ILE A 156 4.24 6.22 1.37
C ILE A 156 3.26 6.09 0.19
N SER A 157 2.01 6.52 0.35
CA SER A 157 1.03 6.53 -0.75
C SER A 157 1.44 7.45 -1.91
N VAL A 158 2.08 8.59 -1.63
CA VAL A 158 2.63 9.52 -2.63
C VAL A 158 3.67 8.85 -3.53
N ALA A 159 4.47 7.96 -2.95
CA ALA A 159 5.54 7.24 -3.64
C ALA A 159 5.04 6.03 -4.45
N LEU A 160 3.85 5.50 -4.16
CA LEU A 160 3.37 4.22 -4.70
C LEU A 160 2.16 4.35 -5.64
N ILE A 161 1.13 5.11 -5.24
CA ILE A 161 -0.14 5.18 -5.97
C ILE A 161 0.01 5.82 -7.37
N PRO A 162 0.66 6.98 -7.53
CA PRO A 162 0.77 7.60 -8.85
C PRO A 162 1.63 6.81 -9.83
N PRO A 163 2.81 6.27 -9.46
CA PRO A 163 3.56 5.41 -10.36
C PRO A 163 2.74 4.19 -10.81
N LEU A 164 1.93 3.62 -9.92
CA LEU A 164 1.05 2.51 -10.27
C LEU A 164 -0.04 2.92 -11.28
N ALA A 165 -0.66 4.09 -11.10
CA ALA A 165 -1.61 4.64 -12.07
C ALA A 165 -0.93 4.97 -13.40
N VAL A 166 0.28 5.52 -13.40
CA VAL A 166 1.04 5.79 -14.63
C VAL A 166 1.40 4.50 -15.38
N VAL A 167 1.65 3.39 -14.69
CA VAL A 167 1.79 2.08 -15.34
C VAL A 167 0.50 1.72 -16.11
N GLY A 168 -0.67 1.87 -15.49
CA GLY A 168 -1.96 1.63 -16.17
C GLY A 168 -2.21 2.55 -17.37
N ILE A 169 -1.89 3.84 -17.25
CA ILE A 169 -1.92 4.79 -18.38
C ILE A 169 -0.98 4.34 -19.51
N GLY A 170 0.24 3.93 -19.16
CA GLY A 170 1.23 3.42 -20.11
C GLY A 170 0.76 2.17 -20.85
N VAL A 171 0.12 1.23 -20.13
CA VAL A 171 -0.49 0.03 -20.70
C VAL A 171 -1.61 0.40 -21.68
N ALA A 172 -2.52 1.28 -21.29
CA ALA A 172 -3.62 1.74 -22.14
C ALA A 172 -3.15 2.45 -23.42
N LYS A 173 -2.02 3.17 -23.34
CA LYS A 173 -1.41 3.87 -24.47
C LYS A 173 -0.35 3.06 -25.22
N PHE A 174 -0.20 1.76 -24.91
CA PHE A 174 0.81 0.87 -25.51
C PHE A 174 2.25 1.43 -25.48
N SER A 175 2.60 2.20 -24.45
CA SER A 175 3.91 2.83 -24.32
C SER A 175 4.80 2.08 -23.33
N TRP A 176 5.66 1.22 -23.86
CA TRP A 176 6.59 0.43 -23.05
C TRP A 176 7.55 1.29 -22.22
N THR A 177 7.96 2.44 -22.75
CA THR A 177 8.84 3.40 -22.04
C THR A 177 8.18 3.92 -20.76
N ILE A 178 6.88 4.26 -20.82
CA ILE A 178 6.14 4.73 -19.65
C ILE A 178 5.91 3.60 -18.65
N VAL A 179 5.50 2.42 -19.14
CA VAL A 179 5.27 1.24 -18.31
C VAL A 179 6.52 0.86 -17.52
N SER A 180 7.64 0.64 -18.21
CA SER A 180 8.88 0.19 -17.59
C SER A 180 9.47 1.21 -16.63
N GLY A 181 9.51 2.50 -17.01
CA GLY A 181 10.03 3.57 -16.14
C GLY A 181 9.21 3.75 -14.86
N SER A 182 7.88 3.77 -14.99
CA SER A 182 6.98 3.95 -13.84
C SER A 182 6.93 2.72 -12.94
N LEU A 183 6.97 1.52 -13.53
CA LEU A 183 7.06 0.28 -12.77
C LEU A 183 8.36 0.20 -11.98
N LEU A 184 9.49 0.60 -12.60
CA LEU A 184 10.77 0.66 -11.91
C LEU A 184 10.72 1.65 -10.74
N LEU A 185 10.16 2.85 -10.93
CA LEU A 185 9.99 3.83 -9.86
C LEU A 185 9.13 3.26 -8.71
N PHE A 186 8.01 2.61 -9.03
CA PHE A 186 7.17 1.93 -8.04
C PHE A 186 7.96 0.89 -7.24
N LEU A 187 8.71 0.00 -7.92
CA LEU A 187 9.46 -1.07 -7.28
C LEU A 187 10.58 -0.54 -6.38
N VAL A 188 11.36 0.45 -6.86
CA VAL A 188 12.43 1.08 -6.07
C VAL A 188 11.85 1.74 -4.82
N ASN A 189 10.73 2.44 -4.94
CA ASN A 189 10.06 3.06 -3.79
C ASN A 189 9.52 2.01 -2.82
N ALA A 190 8.84 0.98 -3.31
CA ALA A 190 8.30 -0.08 -2.47
C ALA A 190 9.41 -0.81 -1.70
N ILE A 191 10.48 -1.21 -2.38
CA ILE A 191 11.64 -1.86 -1.77
C ILE A 191 12.31 -0.92 -0.76
N GLY A 192 12.48 0.37 -1.08
CA GLY A 192 13.05 1.37 -0.18
C GLY A 192 12.24 1.51 1.12
N VAL A 193 10.91 1.60 1.01
CA VAL A 193 10.01 1.66 2.17
C VAL A 193 10.09 0.37 2.99
N VAL A 194 10.07 -0.80 2.33
CA VAL A 194 10.15 -2.10 3.01
C VAL A 194 11.46 -2.22 3.79
N PHE A 195 12.58 -1.96 3.13
CA PHE A 195 13.91 -2.04 3.74
C PHE A 195 14.06 -1.08 4.92
N ALA A 196 13.65 0.18 4.76
CA ALA A 196 13.66 1.16 5.84
C ALA A 196 12.80 0.72 7.03
N SER A 197 11.62 0.18 6.76
CA SER A 197 10.71 -0.31 7.81
C SER A 197 11.26 -1.54 8.52
N MET A 198 11.95 -2.43 7.80
CA MET A 198 12.64 -3.57 8.40
C MET A 198 13.71 -3.12 9.41
N ILE A 199 14.49 -2.08 9.08
CA ILE A 199 15.47 -1.50 10.00
C ILE A 199 14.77 -1.00 11.26
N THR A 200 13.71 -0.21 11.12
CA THR A 200 12.97 0.32 12.28
C THR A 200 12.39 -0.79 13.16
N PHE A 201 11.71 -1.78 12.58
CA PHE A 201 11.12 -2.88 13.34
C PHE A 201 12.17 -3.77 13.99
N SER A 202 13.31 -3.98 13.33
CA SER A 202 14.46 -4.70 13.90
C SER A 202 15.04 -3.94 15.10
N MET A 203 15.26 -2.64 14.99
CA MET A 203 15.74 -1.79 16.10
C MET A 203 14.76 -1.72 17.29
N MET A 204 13.46 -1.95 17.04
CA MET A 204 12.42 -2.02 18.08
C MET A 204 12.22 -3.42 18.66
N ASN A 205 13.02 -4.40 18.25
CA ASN A 205 12.98 -5.80 18.68
C ASN A 205 11.62 -6.49 18.43
N PHE A 206 10.98 -6.25 17.28
CA PHE A 206 9.70 -6.93 16.94
C PHE A 206 9.85 -8.44 16.68
N TYR A 207 11.07 -8.93 16.44
CA TYR A 207 11.34 -10.35 16.18
C TYR A 207 10.89 -11.29 17.32
N VAL A 208 10.81 -10.81 18.57
CA VAL A 208 10.36 -11.63 19.72
C VAL A 208 8.84 -11.82 19.80
N LYS A 209 8.06 -11.10 18.97
CA LYS A 209 6.59 -11.07 19.01
C LYS A 209 5.89 -11.96 17.99
N LYS A 210 6.61 -12.91 17.40
CA LYS A 210 6.08 -13.83 16.38
C LYS A 210 4.79 -14.54 16.81
N SER A 211 4.70 -15.00 18.06
CA SER A 211 3.49 -15.68 18.57
C SER A 211 2.25 -14.79 18.55
N GLU A 212 2.42 -13.50 18.84
CA GLU A 212 1.34 -12.52 18.86
C GLU A 212 0.87 -12.17 17.46
N ALA A 213 1.82 -11.95 16.53
CA ALA A 213 1.51 -11.78 15.12
C ALA A 213 0.72 -12.98 14.56
N HIS A 214 1.15 -14.20 14.88
CA HIS A 214 0.47 -15.41 14.42
C HIS A 214 -0.98 -15.52 14.92
N LYS A 215 -1.22 -15.19 16.21
CA LYS A 215 -2.56 -15.16 16.79
C LYS A 215 -3.46 -14.13 16.10
N THR A 216 -2.93 -12.96 15.80
CA THR A 216 -3.67 -11.91 15.09
C THR A 216 -3.99 -12.33 13.66
N VAL A 217 -3.05 -12.94 12.93
CA VAL A 217 -3.32 -13.48 11.59
C VAL A 217 -4.47 -14.49 11.63
N GLN A 218 -4.43 -15.46 12.54
CA GLN A 218 -5.51 -16.46 12.69
C GLN A 218 -6.86 -15.82 13.03
N LYS A 219 -6.87 -14.83 13.93
CA LYS A 219 -8.07 -14.07 14.30
C LYS A 219 -8.68 -13.37 13.08
N GLU A 220 -7.86 -12.77 12.23
CA GLU A 220 -8.32 -12.10 11.01
C GLU A 220 -8.77 -13.09 9.93
N ASP A 221 -8.10 -14.23 9.77
CA ASP A 221 -8.52 -15.28 8.81
C ASP A 221 -9.92 -15.84 9.19
N MET A 222 -10.14 -16.14 10.47
CA MET A 222 -11.45 -16.59 10.96
C MET A 222 -12.56 -15.54 10.77
N LYS A 223 -12.21 -14.24 10.84
CA LYS A 223 -13.18 -13.17 10.55
C LYS A 223 -13.52 -13.14 9.06
N GLU A 224 -12.53 -13.23 8.17
CA GLU A 224 -12.75 -13.27 6.72
C GLU A 224 -13.62 -14.47 6.33
N GLU A 225 -13.36 -15.66 6.87
CA GLU A 225 -14.17 -16.87 6.63
C GLU A 225 -15.63 -16.66 7.05
N ARG A 226 -15.87 -16.12 8.25
CA ARG A 226 -17.24 -15.82 8.72
C ARG A 226 -17.97 -14.81 7.85
N VAL A 227 -17.26 -13.83 7.28
CA VAL A 227 -17.85 -12.86 6.37
C VAL A 227 -18.21 -13.53 5.04
N ARG A 228 -17.34 -14.38 4.50
CA ARG A 228 -17.62 -15.14 3.26
C ARG A 228 -18.81 -16.09 3.43
N GLU A 229 -18.85 -16.87 4.50
CA GLU A 229 -19.97 -17.78 4.79
C GLU A 229 -21.31 -17.03 4.91
N LYS A 230 -21.30 -15.81 5.48
CA LYS A 230 -22.51 -14.99 5.57
C LYS A 230 -22.95 -14.49 4.20
N ALA A 231 -22.01 -13.99 3.38
CA ALA A 231 -22.30 -13.54 2.03
C ALA A 231 -22.85 -14.67 1.15
N GLU A 232 -22.26 -15.87 1.22
CA GLU A 232 -22.74 -17.06 0.49
C GLU A 232 -24.17 -17.45 0.92
N LYS A 233 -24.46 -17.41 2.22
CA LYS A 233 -25.81 -17.67 2.76
C LYS A 233 -26.84 -16.61 2.35
N GLU A 234 -26.42 -15.35 2.16
CA GLU A 234 -27.30 -14.29 1.68
C GLU A 234 -27.61 -14.44 0.20
N ILE A 235 -26.61 -14.77 -0.62
CA ILE A 235 -26.79 -15.04 -2.07
C ILE A 235 -27.72 -16.24 -2.27
N GLN A 236 -27.52 -17.35 -1.55
CA GLN A 236 -28.41 -18.52 -1.63
C GLN A 236 -29.86 -18.18 -1.26
N LYS A 237 -30.09 -17.31 -0.27
CA LYS A 237 -31.44 -16.86 0.11
C LYS A 237 -32.11 -15.95 -0.91
N GLU A 238 -31.32 -15.25 -1.73
CA GLU A 238 -31.84 -14.43 -2.82
C GLU A 238 -32.17 -15.28 -4.05
N GLU A 239 -31.40 -16.34 -4.33
CA GLU A 239 -31.67 -17.30 -5.41
C GLU A 239 -32.89 -18.20 -5.16
N GLU A 240 -33.25 -18.41 -3.89
CA GLU A 240 -34.44 -19.19 -3.48
C GLU A 240 -35.76 -18.38 -3.45
N LYS A 241 -35.72 -17.07 -3.73
CA LYS A 241 -36.89 -16.18 -3.75
C LYS A 241 -37.34 -15.83 -5.16
#